data_AF-A0A7C2G5M3-F1
#
_entry.id   AF-A0A7C2G5M3-F1
#
_cell.length_a   1.000
_cell.length_b   1.000
_cell.length_c   1.000
_cell.angle_alpha   90.00
_cell.angle_beta   90.00
_cell.angle_gamma   90.00
#
_symmetry.space_group_name_H-M   'P 1'
#
loop_
_entity.id
_entity.type
_entity.pdbx_description
1 polymer ?
#
loop_
_entity_poly.entity_id
_entity_poly.type
_entity_poly.pdbx_seq_one_letter_code
_entity_poly.pdbx_strand_id
1 'polypeptide(L)'
;MKIENRATVNLNYQKLLAHIQSVLEIVPKEHTRGVSKLILVDYITDSRLDPQMRRELPGLYHPKMPGSPQAWMEIALKPLTPEGSFWKRLSARLALRANVTATLLSLIAQHYYLTLSHGIRKEQYEQAVRNYVDRHLSLYARTRTGIRARLIRPFLPWLERLARWLHKKQRERLRTSR
;
A
#
# COMPACT_ATOMS: atom_id res chain seq x y z
N MET A 1 1.85 -2.77 -16.89
CA MET A 1 0.60 -2.45 -16.13
C MET A 1 0.19 -1.02 -16.44
N LYS A 2 -1.07 -0.81 -16.87
CA LYS A 2 -1.63 0.52 -17.12
C LYS A 2 -2.14 1.15 -15.82
N ILE A 3 -2.04 2.47 -15.65
CA ILE A 3 -2.61 3.18 -14.49
C ILE A 3 -3.77 4.03 -14.98
N GLU A 4 -4.96 3.80 -14.43
CA GLU A 4 -6.20 4.51 -14.77
C GLU A 4 -6.67 5.34 -13.57
N ASN A 5 -7.10 6.58 -13.81
CA ASN A 5 -7.67 7.43 -12.77
C ASN A 5 -9.19 7.51 -12.94
N ARG A 6 -9.93 7.07 -11.92
CA ARG A 6 -11.38 7.24 -11.77
C ARG A 6 -11.74 7.96 -10.48
N ALA A 7 -10.76 8.44 -9.73
CA ALA A 7 -10.97 9.17 -8.50
C ALA A 7 -11.34 10.64 -8.80
N THR A 8 -12.23 11.19 -7.99
CA THR A 8 -12.63 12.61 -8.04
C THR A 8 -11.88 13.46 -7.01
N VAL A 9 -11.08 12.84 -6.13
CA VAL A 9 -10.29 13.56 -5.11
C VAL A 9 -9.38 14.60 -5.77
N ASN A 10 -9.43 15.83 -5.26
CA ASN A 10 -8.57 16.93 -5.71
C ASN A 10 -7.12 16.75 -5.20
N LEU A 11 -6.37 15.90 -5.90
CA LEU A 11 -4.96 15.62 -5.67
C LEU A 11 -4.16 15.95 -6.94
N ASN A 12 -2.88 16.25 -6.76
CA ASN A 12 -1.98 16.41 -7.91
C ASN A 12 -1.71 15.02 -8.52
N TYR A 13 -2.51 14.67 -9.52
CA TYR A 13 -2.48 13.36 -10.17
C TYR A 13 -1.12 13.04 -10.77
N GLN A 14 -0.47 13.99 -11.44
CA GLN A 14 0.86 13.79 -12.03
C GLN A 14 1.91 13.40 -10.98
N LYS A 15 1.92 14.06 -9.82
CA LYS A 15 2.82 13.73 -8.71
C LYS A 15 2.51 12.37 -8.09
N LEU A 16 1.23 12.00 -8.02
CA LEU A 16 0.81 10.69 -7.52
C LEU A 16 1.21 9.58 -8.50
N LEU A 17 1.00 9.79 -9.80
CA LEU A 17 1.38 8.87 -10.86
C LEU A 17 2.89 8.64 -10.88
N ALA A 18 3.70 9.72 -10.86
CA ALA A 18 5.15 9.62 -10.77
C ALA A 18 5.60 8.88 -9.50
N HIS A 19 4.91 9.09 -8.38
CA HIS A 19 5.19 8.36 -7.15
C HIS A 19 4.87 6.86 -7.29
N ILE A 20 3.71 6.49 -7.83
CA ILE A 20 3.33 5.10 -8.08
C ILE A 20 4.35 4.43 -9.01
N GLN A 21 4.74 5.09 -10.10
CA GLN A 21 5.78 4.59 -11.00
C GLN A 21 7.10 4.35 -10.27
N SER A 22 7.55 5.29 -9.43
CA SER A 22 8.77 5.10 -8.63
C SER A 22 8.68 3.91 -7.66
N VAL A 23 7.49 3.55 -7.17
CA VAL A 23 7.29 2.35 -6.34
C VAL A 23 7.32 1.09 -7.21
N LEU A 24 6.77 1.13 -8.42
CA LEU A 24 6.82 -0.01 -9.35
C LEU A 24 8.24 -0.31 -9.84
N GLU A 25 9.10 0.70 -9.95
CA GLU A 25 10.50 0.53 -10.35
C GLU A 25 11.32 -0.32 -9.37
N ILE A 26 10.98 -0.33 -8.08
CA ILE A 26 11.68 -1.14 -7.08
C ILE A 26 11.16 -2.58 -7.00
N VAL A 27 10.06 -2.87 -7.69
CA VAL A 27 9.43 -4.19 -7.69
C VAL A 27 9.91 -4.97 -8.91
N PRO A 28 10.34 -6.23 -8.77
CA PRO A 28 10.65 -7.10 -9.90
C PRO A 28 9.48 -7.17 -10.88
N LYS A 29 9.74 -7.01 -12.19
CA LYS A 29 8.69 -6.98 -13.22
C LYS A 29 7.83 -8.24 -13.19
N GLU A 30 8.44 -9.36 -12.86
CA GLU A 30 7.84 -10.68 -12.71
C GLU A 30 6.71 -10.67 -11.68
N HIS A 31 6.84 -9.91 -10.59
CA HIS A 31 5.83 -9.84 -9.52
C HIS A 31 4.57 -9.07 -9.94
N THR A 32 4.60 -8.38 -11.08
CA THR A 32 3.45 -7.67 -11.66
C THR A 32 2.97 -8.34 -12.95
N ARG A 33 3.60 -9.45 -13.36
CA ARG A 33 3.29 -10.16 -14.60
C ARG A 33 1.88 -10.72 -14.54
N GLY A 34 1.05 -10.36 -15.52
CA GLY A 34 -0.35 -10.78 -15.59
C GLY A 34 -1.33 -9.80 -14.96
N VAL A 35 -0.84 -8.71 -14.36
CA VAL A 35 -1.65 -7.57 -13.92
C VAL A 35 -1.84 -6.59 -15.08
N SER A 36 -3.09 -6.44 -15.50
CA SER A 36 -3.47 -5.55 -16.61
C SER A 36 -3.34 -4.08 -16.23
N LYS A 37 -3.98 -3.70 -15.12
CA LYS A 37 -4.15 -2.31 -14.71
C LYS A 37 -4.26 -2.12 -13.20
N LEU A 38 -3.88 -0.92 -12.79
CA LEU A 38 -4.13 -0.32 -11.49
C LEU A 38 -5.13 0.83 -11.68
N ILE A 39 -6.25 0.78 -10.97
CA ILE A 39 -7.29 1.82 -11.02
C ILE A 39 -7.28 2.59 -9.71
N LEU A 40 -7.19 3.91 -9.81
CA LEU A 40 -7.39 4.80 -8.68
C LEU A 40 -8.87 5.16 -8.59
N VAL A 41 -9.48 4.95 -7.43
CA VAL A 41 -10.91 5.20 -7.17
C VAL A 41 -11.06 6.02 -5.90
N ASP A 42 -12.22 6.63 -5.68
CA ASP A 42 -12.48 7.31 -4.41
C ASP A 42 -12.68 6.30 -3.28
N TYR A 43 -13.48 5.26 -3.55
CA TYR A 43 -13.79 4.12 -2.69
C TYR A 43 -13.80 2.85 -3.53
N ILE A 44 -13.66 1.68 -2.90
CA ILE A 44 -13.68 0.39 -3.60
C ILE A 44 -15.03 0.16 -4.27
N THR A 45 -15.01 -0.31 -5.53
CA THR A 45 -16.22 -0.37 -6.36
C THR A 45 -16.87 -1.76 -6.42
N ASP A 46 -16.21 -2.79 -5.90
CA ASP A 46 -16.71 -4.17 -5.93
C ASP A 46 -18.02 -4.34 -5.16
N SER A 47 -19.08 -4.72 -5.87
CA SER A 47 -20.42 -4.88 -5.32
C SER A 47 -20.58 -6.08 -4.38
N ARG A 48 -19.61 -7.02 -4.38
CA ARG A 48 -19.60 -8.19 -3.48
C ARG A 48 -19.25 -7.83 -2.04
N LEU A 49 -18.70 -6.64 -1.82
CA LEU A 49 -18.31 -6.15 -0.51
C LEU A 49 -19.43 -5.31 0.11
N ASP A 50 -19.55 -5.42 1.43
CA ASP A 50 -20.44 -4.56 2.22
C ASP A 50 -20.13 -3.06 1.97
N PRO A 51 -21.15 -2.17 1.89
CA PRO A 51 -20.94 -0.74 1.65
C PRO A 51 -20.02 -0.04 2.66
N GLN A 52 -20.03 -0.43 3.93
CA GLN A 52 -19.13 0.15 4.94
C GLN A 52 -17.69 -0.30 4.66
N MET A 53 -17.49 -1.59 4.41
CA MET A 53 -16.17 -2.14 4.11
C MET A 53 -15.55 -1.48 2.85
N ARG A 54 -16.36 -1.19 1.83
CA ARG A 54 -15.93 -0.45 0.62
C ARG A 54 -15.38 0.95 0.92
N ARG A 55 -15.86 1.60 1.98
CA ARG A 55 -15.42 2.93 2.41
C ARG A 55 -14.16 2.91 3.27
N GLU A 56 -13.85 1.78 3.90
CA GLU A 56 -12.71 1.66 4.81
C GLU A 56 -11.48 1.04 4.12
N LEU A 57 -11.70 0.18 3.12
CA LEU A 57 -10.62 -0.54 2.47
C LEU A 57 -9.73 0.39 1.62
N PRO A 58 -8.39 0.39 1.85
CA PRO A 58 -7.47 1.23 1.11
C PRO A 58 -7.17 0.72 -0.31
N GLY A 59 -7.40 -0.56 -0.57
CA GLY A 59 -7.16 -1.19 -1.87
C GLY A 59 -7.77 -2.56 -1.96
N LEU A 60 -8.00 -3.04 -3.18
CA LEU A 60 -8.56 -4.35 -3.47
C LEU A 60 -7.84 -5.00 -4.66
N TYR A 61 -7.42 -6.24 -4.47
CA TYR A 61 -6.85 -7.06 -5.54
C TYR A 61 -7.95 -7.89 -6.19
N HIS A 62 -8.04 -7.82 -7.51
CA HIS A 62 -9.00 -8.56 -8.31
C HIS A 62 -8.28 -9.67 -9.08
N PRO A 63 -8.37 -10.94 -8.65
CA PRO A 63 -7.74 -12.05 -9.35
C PRO A 63 -8.40 -12.31 -10.70
N LYS A 64 -7.71 -13.07 -11.55
CA LYS A 64 -8.26 -13.54 -12.83
C LYS A 64 -9.48 -14.43 -12.55
N MET A 65 -10.64 -14.06 -13.07
CA MET A 65 -11.92 -14.76 -12.90
C MET A 65 -12.54 -15.03 -14.27
N PRO A 66 -13.42 -16.04 -14.41
CA PRO A 66 -14.26 -16.19 -15.60
C PRO A 66 -15.01 -14.87 -15.88
N GLY A 67 -14.82 -14.29 -17.07
CA GLY A 67 -15.36 -12.98 -17.45
C GLY A 67 -14.42 -11.78 -17.23
N SER A 68 -13.29 -11.95 -16.53
CA SER A 68 -12.22 -10.94 -16.45
C SER A 68 -10.89 -11.57 -16.90
N PRO A 69 -10.42 -11.27 -18.12
CA PRO A 69 -9.32 -12.02 -18.74
C PRO A 69 -7.97 -11.87 -18.03
N GLN A 70 -7.79 -10.81 -17.24
CA GLN A 70 -6.54 -10.50 -16.55
C GLN A 70 -6.80 -9.96 -15.14
N ALA A 71 -5.85 -10.20 -14.23
CA ALA A 71 -5.90 -9.63 -12.89
C ALA A 71 -5.75 -8.10 -12.94
N TRP A 72 -6.33 -7.41 -11.96
CA TRP A 72 -6.24 -5.95 -11.85
C TRP A 72 -6.34 -5.52 -10.38
N MET A 73 -6.11 -4.25 -10.12
CA MET A 73 -6.00 -3.72 -8.76
C MET A 73 -6.74 -2.39 -8.63
N GLU A 74 -7.30 -2.14 -7.45
CA GLU A 74 -7.90 -0.86 -7.05
C GLU A 74 -7.15 -0.27 -5.86
N ILE A 75 -6.92 1.04 -5.90
CA ILE A 75 -6.49 1.83 -4.73
C ILE A 75 -7.53 2.92 -4.48
N ALA A 76 -8.10 2.92 -3.28
CA ALA A 76 -9.06 3.92 -2.84
C ALA A 76 -8.34 5.12 -2.23
N LEU A 77 -8.53 6.33 -2.78
CA LEU A 77 -7.79 7.52 -2.36
C LEU A 77 -8.38 8.22 -1.14
N LYS A 78 -9.70 8.16 -0.93
CA LYS A 78 -10.34 8.82 0.22
C LYS A 78 -9.97 8.16 1.57
N PRO A 79 -9.98 6.82 1.72
CA PRO A 79 -9.53 6.18 2.97
C PRO A 79 -8.06 6.48 3.28
N LEU A 80 -7.26 6.75 2.24
CA LEU A 80 -5.84 7.06 2.34
C LEU A 80 -5.55 8.55 2.62
N THR A 81 -6.55 9.42 2.49
CA THR A 81 -6.41 10.87 2.64
C THR A 81 -7.25 11.34 3.84
N PRO A 82 -6.65 11.55 5.03
CA PRO A 82 -7.40 12.11 6.14
C PRO A 82 -7.86 13.54 5.85
N GLU A 83 -9.15 13.81 6.05
CA GLU A 83 -9.76 15.13 5.87
C GLU A 83 -9.49 16.04 7.09
N GLY A 84 -9.20 17.34 6.88
CA GLY A 84 -8.98 18.27 7.99
C GLY A 84 -8.27 19.60 7.68
N SER A 85 -7.84 20.29 8.75
CA SER A 85 -7.12 21.58 8.73
C SER A 85 -5.79 21.53 7.94
N PHE A 86 -5.23 22.67 7.53
CA PHE A 86 -4.04 22.78 6.66
C PHE A 86 -2.84 21.90 7.11
N TRP A 87 -2.51 21.88 8.40
CA TRP A 87 -1.46 21.02 8.97
C TRP A 87 -1.83 19.52 8.93
N LYS A 88 -3.11 19.20 9.11
CA LYS A 88 -3.63 17.84 8.90
C LYS A 88 -3.54 17.46 7.42
N ARG A 89 -3.78 18.38 6.47
CA ARG A 89 -3.61 18.12 5.02
C ARG A 89 -2.15 17.92 4.63
N LEU A 90 -1.22 18.64 5.25
CA LEU A 90 0.21 18.49 4.96
C LEU A 90 0.74 17.14 5.46
N SER A 91 0.42 16.77 6.70
CA SER A 91 0.73 15.44 7.25
C SER A 91 -0.02 14.34 6.49
N ALA A 92 -1.28 14.57 6.11
CA ALA A 92 -2.07 13.68 5.25
C ALA A 92 -1.39 13.44 3.90
N ARG A 93 -0.75 14.45 3.28
CA ARG A 93 -0.04 14.28 2.00
C ARG A 93 1.22 13.43 2.13
N LEU A 94 1.95 13.56 3.23
CA LEU A 94 3.10 12.69 3.51
C LEU A 94 2.65 11.27 3.82
N ALA A 95 1.60 11.14 4.64
CA ALA A 95 0.97 9.85 4.95
C ALA A 95 0.38 9.19 3.71
N LEU A 96 -0.25 9.95 2.81
CA LEU A 96 -0.84 9.45 1.56
C LEU A 96 0.19 8.72 0.71
N ARG A 97 1.40 9.27 0.54
CA ARG A 97 2.47 8.61 -0.20
C ARG A 97 2.89 7.30 0.45
N ALA A 98 3.13 7.32 1.76
CA ALA A 98 3.49 6.13 2.52
C ALA A 98 2.39 5.06 2.44
N ASN A 99 1.13 5.45 2.62
CA ASN A 99 -0.01 4.55 2.60
C ASN A 99 -0.26 4.01 1.19
N VAL A 100 -0.18 4.83 0.13
CA VAL A 100 -0.25 4.37 -1.26
C VAL A 100 0.86 3.37 -1.57
N THR A 101 2.08 3.62 -1.08
CA THR A 101 3.21 2.70 -1.25
C THR A 101 2.93 1.37 -0.57
N ALA A 102 2.52 1.38 0.69
CA ALA A 102 2.20 0.17 1.45
C ALA A 102 1.03 -0.62 0.83
N THR A 103 -0.05 0.07 0.45
CA THR A 103 -1.20 -0.55 -0.23
C THR A 103 -0.80 -1.17 -1.56
N LEU A 104 -0.06 -0.43 -2.40
CA LEU A 104 0.38 -0.95 -3.70
C LEU A 104 1.28 -2.19 -3.54
N LEU A 105 2.25 -2.15 -2.63
CA LEU A 105 3.11 -3.29 -2.35
C LEU A 105 2.32 -4.48 -1.80
N SER A 106 1.32 -4.24 -0.96
CA SER A 106 0.42 -5.30 -0.46
C SER A 106 -0.38 -5.94 -1.59
N LEU A 107 -0.93 -5.15 -2.52
CA LEU A 107 -1.70 -5.67 -3.67
C LEU A 107 -0.81 -6.49 -4.62
N ILE A 108 0.41 -6.03 -4.85
CA ILE A 108 1.40 -6.77 -5.64
C ILE A 108 1.79 -8.07 -4.93
N ALA A 109 2.01 -8.03 -3.61
CA ALA A 109 2.34 -9.22 -2.82
C ALA A 109 1.20 -10.26 -2.88
N GLN A 110 -0.05 -9.81 -2.75
CA GLN A 110 -1.22 -10.66 -2.90
C GLN A 110 -1.25 -11.30 -4.28
N HIS A 111 -1.06 -10.52 -5.35
CA HIS A 111 -0.99 -11.05 -6.71
C HIS A 111 0.12 -12.10 -6.86
N TYR A 112 1.35 -11.77 -6.43
CA TYR A 112 2.51 -12.64 -6.52
C TYR A 112 2.29 -13.96 -5.76
N TYR A 113 1.84 -13.90 -4.52
CA TYR A 113 1.67 -15.11 -3.70
C TYR A 113 0.44 -15.94 -4.09
N LEU A 114 -0.62 -15.33 -4.62
CA LEU A 114 -1.80 -16.07 -5.07
C LEU A 114 -1.63 -16.67 -6.47
N THR A 115 -0.75 -16.10 -7.30
CA THR A 115 -0.70 -16.44 -8.74
C THR A 115 0.62 -17.05 -9.18
N LEU A 116 1.75 -16.63 -8.61
CA LEU A 116 3.10 -16.93 -9.14
C LEU A 116 3.94 -17.76 -8.17
N SER A 117 3.82 -17.51 -6.88
CA SER A 117 4.56 -18.25 -5.85
C SER A 117 3.93 -19.62 -5.62
N HIS A 118 4.75 -20.66 -5.65
CA HIS A 118 4.37 -22.02 -5.30
C HIS A 118 4.96 -22.35 -3.93
N GLY A 119 4.17 -22.99 -3.04
CA GLY A 119 4.67 -23.53 -1.77
C GLY A 119 4.29 -22.78 -0.49
N ILE A 120 3.47 -21.72 -0.56
CA ILE A 120 2.95 -21.05 0.64
C ILE A 120 1.58 -21.63 1.01
N ARG A 121 1.46 -22.07 2.27
CA ARG A 121 0.20 -22.57 2.82
C ARG A 121 -0.74 -21.41 3.15
N LYS A 122 -2.05 -21.66 3.11
CA LYS A 122 -3.11 -20.66 3.39
C LYS A 122 -2.86 -19.84 4.68
N GLU A 123 -2.40 -20.52 5.73
CA GLU A 123 -2.11 -19.93 7.04
C GLU A 123 -0.91 -18.96 7.04
N GLN A 124 0.01 -19.13 6.09
CA GLN A 124 1.26 -18.35 6.00
C GLN A 124 1.15 -17.14 5.07
N TYR A 125 0.05 -16.99 4.32
CA TYR A 125 -0.12 -15.92 3.33
C TYR A 125 0.00 -14.53 3.93
N GLU A 126 -0.68 -14.29 5.05
CA GLU A 126 -0.67 -12.96 5.66
C GLU A 126 0.74 -12.57 6.10
N GLN A 127 1.47 -13.50 6.71
CA GLN A 127 2.85 -13.26 7.13
C GLN A 127 3.79 -13.09 5.92
N ALA A 128 3.59 -13.87 4.86
CA ALA A 128 4.36 -13.74 3.62
C ALA A 128 4.15 -12.37 2.96
N VAL A 129 2.89 -11.91 2.87
CA VAL A 129 2.54 -10.58 2.36
C VAL A 129 3.17 -9.49 3.21
N ARG A 130 3.07 -9.56 4.54
CA ARG A 130 3.69 -8.59 5.45
C ARG A 130 5.21 -8.53 5.27
N ASN A 131 5.88 -9.68 5.27
CA ASN A 131 7.33 -9.76 5.08
C ASN A 131 7.75 -9.18 3.72
N TYR A 132 6.97 -9.42 2.66
CA TYR A 132 7.20 -8.85 1.35
C TYR A 132 7.10 -7.33 1.37
N VAL A 133 6.04 -6.79 1.99
CA VAL A 133 5.81 -5.35 2.11
C VAL A 133 6.94 -4.70 2.90
N ASP A 134 7.31 -5.26 4.05
CA ASP A 134 8.39 -4.73 4.90
C ASP A 134 9.74 -4.69 4.17
N ARG A 135 10.06 -5.75 3.40
CA ARG A 135 11.27 -5.82 2.58
C ARG A 135 11.27 -4.72 1.51
N HIS A 136 10.19 -4.59 0.75
CA HIS A 136 10.13 -3.62 -0.34
C HIS A 136 10.01 -2.18 0.15
N LEU A 137 9.33 -1.94 1.28
CA LEU A 137 9.33 -0.64 1.94
C LEU A 137 10.74 -0.25 2.40
N SER A 138 11.49 -1.20 2.96
CA SER A 138 12.88 -0.98 3.36
C SER A 138 13.77 -0.65 2.15
N LEU A 139 13.59 -1.36 1.04
CA LEU A 139 14.29 -1.08 -0.22
C LEU A 139 13.90 0.31 -0.77
N TYR A 140 12.61 0.63 -0.78
CA TYR A 140 12.09 1.92 -1.22
C TYR A 140 12.64 3.09 -0.40
N ALA A 141 12.71 2.91 0.92
CA ALA A 141 13.27 3.91 1.83
C ALA A 141 14.78 4.12 1.57
N ARG A 142 15.51 3.04 1.25
CA ARG A 142 16.94 3.09 0.91
C ARG A 142 17.20 3.78 -0.43
N THR A 143 16.37 3.57 -1.45
CA THR A 143 16.55 4.21 -2.77
C THR A 143 16.20 5.70 -2.75
N ARG A 144 15.27 6.13 -1.88
CA ARG A 144 14.89 7.55 -1.73
C ARG A 144 15.80 8.38 -0.83
N THR A 145 16.97 7.88 -0.44
CA THR A 145 17.89 8.65 0.41
C THR A 145 18.60 9.77 -0.36
N GLY A 146 17.89 10.88 -0.60
CA GLY A 146 18.51 12.19 -0.80
C GLY A 146 19.13 12.71 0.52
N ILE A 147 19.85 13.84 0.45
CA ILE A 147 20.68 14.45 1.52
C ILE A 147 20.06 14.38 2.94
N ARG A 148 18.74 14.53 3.07
CA ARG A 148 18.00 14.45 4.36
C ARG A 148 18.03 13.08 5.03
N ALA A 149 18.01 11.99 4.26
CA ALA A 149 18.10 10.65 4.84
C ALA A 149 19.52 10.30 5.29
N ARG A 150 20.55 10.94 4.74
CA ARG A 150 21.92 10.84 5.23
C ARG A 150 22.05 11.42 6.66
N LEU A 151 21.25 12.45 6.97
CA LEU A 151 21.11 13.01 8.33
C LEU A 151 20.31 12.12 9.30
N ILE A 152 19.31 11.37 8.81
CA ILE A 152 18.41 10.56 9.65
C ILE A 152 18.98 9.15 9.89
N ARG A 153 19.85 8.65 9.01
CA ARG A 153 20.55 7.36 9.14
C ARG A 153 21.17 7.08 10.52
N PRO A 154 21.92 8.00 11.16
CA PRO A 154 22.46 7.74 12.51
C PRO A 154 21.37 7.59 13.59
N PHE A 155 20.17 8.12 13.37
CA PHE A 155 19.07 8.10 14.33
C PHE A 155 18.05 6.97 14.09
N LEU A 156 18.19 6.19 13.00
CA LEU A 156 17.39 5.00 12.71
C LEU A 156 17.27 4.02 13.90
N PRO A 157 18.34 3.62 14.61
CA PRO A 157 18.22 2.67 15.72
C PRO A 157 17.35 3.21 16.87
N TRP A 158 17.29 4.53 17.06
CA TRP A 158 16.43 5.16 18.05
C TRP A 158 14.97 5.20 17.59
N LEU A 159 14.73 5.54 16.32
CA LEU A 159 13.39 5.51 15.71
C LEU A 159 12.79 4.10 15.71
N GLU A 160 13.60 3.06 15.45
CA GLU A 160 13.18 1.67 15.54
C GLU A 160 12.83 1.25 16.98
N ARG A 161 13.53 1.79 17.99
CA ARG A 161 13.15 1.58 19.41
C ARG A 161 11.82 2.25 19.73
N LEU A 162 11.58 3.47 19.24
CA LEU A 162 10.30 4.15 19.39
C LEU A 162 9.16 3.43 18.65
N ALA A 163 9.38 2.97 17.43
CA ALA A 163 8.40 2.20 16.67
C ALA A 163 8.03 0.90 17.41
N ARG A 164 9.03 0.17 17.93
CA ARG A 164 8.80 -1.02 18.76
C ARG A 164 7.99 -0.70 20.02
N TRP A 165 8.31 0.40 20.70
CA TRP A 165 7.56 0.85 21.87
C TRP A 165 6.11 1.23 21.53
N LEU A 166 5.88 1.95 20.42
CA LEU A 166 4.53 2.29 19.94
C LEU A 166 3.72 1.05 19.57
N HIS A 167 4.32 0.08 18.87
CA HIS A 167 3.67 -1.20 18.56
C HIS A 167 3.39 -2.06 19.80
N LYS A 168 4.23 -1.97 20.84
CA LYS A 168 3.96 -2.61 22.13
C LYS A 168 2.74 -1.98 22.80
N LYS A 169 2.70 -0.64 22.86
CA LYS A 169 1.58 0.13 23.44
C LYS A 169 0.26 -0.07 22.70
N GLN A 170 0.29 -0.19 21.38
CA GLN A 170 -0.90 -0.48 20.57
C GLN A 170 -1.41 -1.91 20.80
N ARG A 171 -0.51 -2.90 20.92
CA ARG A 171 -0.86 -4.28 21.28
C ARG A 171 -1.44 -4.39 22.68
N GLU A 172 -0.92 -3.63 23.63
CA GLU A 172 -1.48 -3.55 24.99
C GLU A 172 -2.91 -2.98 24.96
N ARG A 173 -3.15 -1.88 24.23
CA ARG A 173 -4.51 -1.31 24.07
C ARG A 173 -5.50 -2.30 23.46
N LEU A 174 -5.12 -3.02 22.41
CA LEU A 174 -5.96 -4.05 21.79
C LEU A 174 -6.27 -5.23 22.73
N ARG A 175 -5.40 -5.50 23.71
CA ARG A 175 -5.64 -6.51 24.75
C ARG A 175 -6.57 -6.02 25.85
N THR A 176 -6.53 -4.73 26.19
CA THR A 176 -7.40 -4.11 27.21
C THR A 176 -8.81 -3.82 26.67
N SER A 177 -9.01 -3.79 25.36
CA SER A 177 -10.31 -3.62 24.71
C SER A 177 -11.01 -4.93 24.32
N ARG A 178 -10.55 -6.07 24.84
CA ARG A 178 -11.23 -7.38 24.83
C ARG A 178 -11.66 -7.71 26.26
#